data_AF-A0A9D7P6B9-F1
#
_entry.id   AF-A0A9D7P6B9-F1
#
_cell.length_a   1.000
_cell.length_b   1.000
_cell.length_c   1.000
_cell.angle_alpha   90.00
_cell.angle_beta   90.00
_cell.angle_gamma   90.00
#
_symmetry.space_group_name_H-M   'P 1'
#
loop_
_entity.id
_entity.type
_entity.pdbx_description
1 polymer ?
#
loop_
_entity_poly.entity_id
_entity_poly.type
_entity_poly.pdbx_seq_one_letter_code
_entity_poly.pdbx_strand_id
1 'polypeptide(L)'
;MFALLDWRGVNLSKLASHGNFSSGQSAGFSAFALSLLMGAWCLTGFEAAADLAEEMHDPRRTVPRQCSLLAGFRAFGFLLLVGIVLSIDDVRATQGQDSPLISVLQQRFGPHWLLAALVVVAVSIFACAIASMAAASRLLFSLSRDGMLPGARWLSRIDPHRSTPRNAVILVWLLSTAIVLLLRQTDLISSVSAVAGYLGYAGIILAALLAGPLVIAGARLDSLRWLALMWALSLVLALTVPPTDIPGWNDKYLPAKATAFALMAGSAVYFGLIKRRIREGLAGPPQLSDKGSETRP
;
A
#
# COMPACT_ATOMS: atom_id res chain seq x y z
N MET A 1 19.96 -6.36 17.47
CA MET A 1 20.35 -6.34 16.04
C MET A 1 21.39 -5.26 15.76
N PHE A 2 21.13 -3.97 16.03
CA PHE A 2 22.10 -2.86 15.82
C PHE A 2 23.42 -2.98 16.61
N ALA A 3 23.37 -3.55 17.82
CA ALA A 3 24.54 -3.75 18.69
C ALA A 3 25.40 -4.99 18.33
N LEU A 4 24.94 -5.83 17.39
CA LEU A 4 25.64 -7.05 16.97
C LEU A 4 26.40 -6.86 15.64
N LEU A 5 26.25 -5.71 14.98
CA LEU A 5 27.08 -5.36 13.84
C LEU A 5 28.41 -4.83 14.33
N ASP A 6 29.52 -5.41 13.87
CA ASP A 6 30.85 -4.86 14.08
C ASP A 6 31.05 -3.62 13.19
N TRP A 7 30.84 -2.44 13.79
CA TRP A 7 30.92 -1.15 13.10
C TRP A 7 32.35 -0.77 12.68
N ARG A 8 33.38 -1.50 13.16
CA ARG A 8 34.79 -1.15 12.91
C ARG A 8 35.28 -1.51 11.50
N GLY A 9 34.58 -2.40 10.80
CA GLY A 9 34.90 -2.83 9.42
C GLY A 9 34.00 -2.20 8.34
N VAL A 10 33.15 -1.23 8.70
CA VAL A 10 32.12 -0.69 7.81
C VAL A 10 32.74 0.25 6.77
N ASN A 11 32.86 -0.24 5.54
CA ASN A 11 33.37 0.54 4.43
C ASN A 11 32.24 1.34 3.77
N LEU A 12 32.09 2.61 4.16
CA LEU A 12 31.09 3.56 3.64
C LEU A 12 31.17 3.77 2.13
N SER A 13 32.33 3.50 1.52
CA SER A 13 32.49 3.58 0.05
C SER A 13 31.56 2.61 -0.69
N LYS A 14 31.15 1.50 -0.06
CA LYS A 14 30.19 0.52 -0.63
C LYS A 14 28.84 1.15 -0.99
N LEU A 15 28.41 2.19 -0.28
CA LEU A 15 27.16 2.91 -0.56
C LEU A 15 27.27 3.78 -1.83
N ALA A 16 28.46 4.27 -2.14
CA ALA A 16 28.72 5.16 -3.26
C ALA A 16 29.28 4.44 -4.51
N SER A 17 30.03 3.34 -4.32
CA SER A 17 30.80 2.67 -5.38
C SER A 17 30.02 1.62 -6.17
N HIS A 18 28.87 1.15 -5.66
CA HIS A 18 28.14 0.01 -6.23
C HIS A 18 26.73 0.38 -6.72
N GLY A 19 26.59 1.51 -7.39
CA GLY A 19 25.28 1.99 -7.80
C GLY A 19 24.51 1.11 -8.82
N ASN A 20 25.18 0.34 -9.67
CA ASN A 20 24.52 -0.52 -10.66
C ASN A 20 24.95 -1.98 -10.48
N PHE A 21 24.10 -2.74 -9.80
CA PHE A 21 24.37 -4.10 -9.38
C PHE A 21 24.21 -5.16 -10.49
N SER A 22 23.90 -4.75 -11.73
CA SER A 22 23.68 -5.66 -12.87
C SER A 22 24.84 -5.69 -13.89
N SER A 23 25.69 -4.66 -13.99
CA SER A 23 26.61 -4.57 -15.15
C SER A 23 27.97 -3.87 -14.92
N GLY A 24 28.33 -3.51 -13.68
CA GLY A 24 29.62 -2.84 -13.41
C GLY A 24 29.72 -1.41 -13.97
N GLN A 25 28.61 -0.84 -14.46
CA GLN A 25 28.49 0.58 -14.74
C GLN A 25 28.11 1.36 -13.46
N SER A 26 28.28 2.68 -13.44
CA SER A 26 27.73 3.51 -12.37
C SER A 26 26.21 3.31 -12.28
N ALA A 27 25.61 3.42 -11.08
CA ALA A 27 24.15 3.62 -10.97
C ALA A 27 23.80 4.73 -11.94
N GLY A 28 23.12 4.40 -13.03
CA GLY A 28 22.35 5.44 -13.69
C GLY A 28 21.41 6.02 -12.64
N PHE A 29 21.12 7.31 -12.73
CA PHE A 29 20.07 7.96 -11.94
C PHE A 29 18.76 7.13 -11.95
N SER A 30 18.49 6.41 -13.04
CA SER A 30 17.39 5.46 -13.19
C SER A 30 17.40 4.29 -12.20
N ALA A 31 18.52 3.60 -12.00
CA ALA A 31 18.60 2.46 -11.08
C ALA A 31 18.44 2.91 -9.62
N PHE A 32 19.01 4.07 -9.29
CA PHE A 32 18.82 4.72 -7.99
C PHE A 32 17.36 5.12 -7.77
N ALA A 33 16.73 5.77 -8.76
CA ALA A 33 15.32 6.18 -8.70
C ALA A 33 14.37 4.98 -8.55
N LEU A 34 14.62 3.87 -9.27
CA LEU A 34 13.85 2.63 -9.15
C LEU A 34 14.01 1.99 -7.76
N SER A 35 15.21 2.04 -7.18
CA SER A 35 15.46 1.51 -5.83
C SER A 35 14.75 2.34 -4.75
N LEU A 36 14.77 3.67 -4.89
CA LEU A 36 13.98 4.57 -4.03
C LEU A 36 12.49 4.30 -4.14
N LEU A 37 12.01 3.94 -5.34
CA LEU A 37 10.62 3.58 -5.59
C LEU A 37 10.19 2.38 -4.74
N MET A 38 11.04 1.35 -4.67
CA MET A 38 10.74 0.16 -3.87
C MET A 38 10.80 0.49 -2.36
N GLY A 39 11.69 1.39 -1.94
CA GLY A 39 11.67 1.94 -0.59
C GLY A 39 10.38 2.72 -0.27
N ALA A 40 9.86 3.48 -1.23
CA ALA A 40 8.60 4.21 -1.08
C ALA A 40 7.40 3.27 -0.91
N TRP A 41 7.43 2.10 -1.53
CA TRP A 41 6.40 1.06 -1.34
C TRP A 41 6.34 0.56 0.12
N CYS A 42 7.49 0.40 0.78
CA CYS A 42 7.55 0.04 2.20
C CYS A 42 6.98 1.10 3.16
N LEU A 43 6.71 2.33 2.68
CA LEU A 43 6.14 3.42 3.47
C LEU A 43 4.60 3.52 3.32
N THR A 44 3.96 2.58 2.63
CA THR A 44 2.50 2.50 2.49
C THR A 44 1.83 1.90 3.73
N GLY A 45 0.48 1.91 3.79
CA GLY A 45 -0.31 1.22 4.82
C GLY A 45 -0.70 2.06 6.04
N PHE A 46 -0.43 3.36 6.06
CA PHE A 46 -0.83 4.25 7.17
C PHE A 46 -2.33 4.56 7.15
N GLU A 47 -2.96 4.48 5.99
CA GLU A 47 -4.38 4.69 5.73
C GLU A 47 -5.26 3.63 6.39
N ALA A 48 -4.74 2.43 6.64
CA ALA A 48 -5.46 1.38 7.35
C ALA A 48 -5.90 1.85 8.76
N ALA A 49 -5.17 2.80 9.36
CA ALA A 49 -5.59 3.43 10.61
C ALA A 49 -6.87 4.28 10.42
N ALA A 50 -7.07 4.91 9.27
CA ALA A 50 -8.31 5.63 8.97
C ALA A 50 -9.48 4.67 8.72
N ASP A 51 -9.26 3.56 8.02
CA ASP A 51 -10.30 2.56 7.72
C ASP A 51 -10.87 1.87 8.98
N LEU A 52 -10.08 1.80 10.05
CA LEU A 52 -10.50 1.28 11.37
C LEU A 52 -10.78 2.39 12.39
N ALA A 53 -10.83 3.66 11.97
CA ALA A 53 -11.04 4.77 12.90
C ALA A 53 -12.39 4.68 13.65
N GLU A 54 -13.42 4.11 13.01
CA GLU A 54 -14.74 3.92 13.64
C GLU A 54 -14.72 2.91 14.81
N GLU A 55 -13.74 2.00 14.85
CA GLU A 55 -13.62 0.97 15.90
C GLU A 55 -12.55 1.32 16.96
N MET A 56 -11.83 2.43 16.78
CA MET A 56 -10.81 2.86 17.72
C MET A 56 -11.39 3.66 18.88
N HIS A 57 -10.79 3.48 20.06
CA HIS A 57 -11.06 4.36 21.19
C HIS A 57 -10.39 5.72 20.96
N ASP A 58 -11.20 6.79 20.96
CA ASP A 58 -10.77 8.18 20.72
C ASP A 58 -9.91 8.34 19.44
N PRO A 59 -10.48 8.13 18.24
CA PRO A 59 -9.72 8.16 16.99
C PRO A 59 -9.08 9.53 16.71
N ARG A 60 -9.68 10.62 17.22
CA ARG A 60 -9.17 11.99 17.04
C ARG A 60 -7.78 12.19 17.65
N ARG A 61 -7.45 11.47 18.71
CA ARG A 61 -6.13 11.52 19.36
C ARG A 61 -5.25 10.33 18.99
N THR A 62 -5.85 9.15 18.86
CA THR A 62 -5.12 7.91 18.61
C THR A 62 -4.51 7.87 17.21
N VAL A 63 -5.27 8.20 16.16
CA VAL A 63 -4.78 8.18 14.77
C VAL A 63 -3.54 9.06 14.57
N PRO A 64 -3.55 10.37 14.90
CA PRO A 64 -2.38 11.22 14.65
C PRO A 64 -1.15 10.78 15.47
N ARG A 65 -1.36 10.27 16.70
CA ARG A 65 -0.27 9.76 17.55
C ARG A 65 0.36 8.49 16.99
N GLN A 66 -0.45 7.56 16.46
CA GLN A 66 0.09 6.34 15.86
C GLN A 66 0.80 6.64 14.54
N CYS A 67 0.27 7.56 13.73
CA CYS A 67 0.94 8.02 12.50
C CYS A 67 2.32 8.65 12.78
N SER A 68 2.49 9.40 13.87
CA SER A 68 3.80 9.97 14.22
C SER A 68 4.78 8.91 14.73
N LEU A 69 4.33 7.96 15.55
CA LEU A 69 5.15 6.82 15.98
C LEU A 69 5.60 5.96 14.80
N LEU A 70 4.73 5.77 13.81
CA LEU A 70 5.01 5.02 12.59
C LEU A 70 6.19 5.62 11.80
N ALA A 71 6.33 6.96 11.79
CA ALA A 71 7.50 7.60 11.16
C ALA A 71 8.82 7.18 11.85
N GLY A 72 8.82 7.06 13.18
CA GLY A 72 9.96 6.56 13.94
C GLY A 72 10.31 5.10 13.61
N PHE A 73 9.30 4.23 13.55
CA PHE A 73 9.51 2.83 13.15
C PHE A 73 10.02 2.71 11.71
N ARG A 74 9.56 3.56 10.79
CA ARG A 74 10.06 3.63 9.41
C ARG A 74 11.53 4.06 9.35
N ALA A 75 11.91 5.07 10.12
CA ALA A 75 13.30 5.49 10.23
C ALA A 75 14.19 4.38 10.81
N PHE A 76 13.72 3.66 11.84
CA PHE A 76 14.42 2.51 12.40
C PHE A 76 14.57 1.37 11.38
N GLY A 77 13.51 1.05 10.64
CA GLY A 77 13.55 0.05 9.56
C GLY A 77 14.54 0.41 8.45
N PHE A 78 14.58 1.69 8.06
CA PHE A 78 15.56 2.20 7.10
C PHE A 78 17.00 2.02 7.60
N LEU A 79 17.27 2.40 8.86
CA LEU A 79 18.58 2.22 9.48
C LEU A 79 18.99 0.74 9.54
N LEU A 80 18.05 -0.17 9.79
CA LEU A 80 18.32 -1.61 9.75
C LEU A 80 18.70 -2.09 8.35
N LEU A 81 18.00 -1.64 7.30
CA LEU A 81 18.33 -1.98 5.92
C LEU A 81 19.72 -1.47 5.53
N VAL A 82 20.06 -0.24 5.92
CA VAL A 82 21.42 0.31 5.73
C VAL A 82 22.47 -0.56 6.42
N GLY A 83 22.23 -0.98 7.67
CA GLY A 83 23.14 -1.88 8.38
C GLY A 83 23.33 -3.23 7.67
N ILE A 84 22.26 -3.81 7.13
CA ILE A 84 22.33 -5.07 6.37
C ILE A 84 23.16 -4.90 5.10
N VAL A 85 22.94 -3.82 4.33
CA VAL A 85 23.70 -3.52 3.11
C VAL A 85 25.19 -3.37 3.41
N LEU A 86 25.53 -2.66 4.50
CA LEU A 86 26.92 -2.47 4.93
C LEU A 86 27.57 -3.78 5.39
N SER A 87 26.77 -4.76 5.82
CA SER A 87 27.22 -6.09 6.23
C SER A 87 27.46 -7.05 5.07
N ILE A 88 27.26 -6.66 3.81
CA ILE A 88 27.50 -7.55 2.67
C ILE A 88 29.01 -7.65 2.40
N ASP A 89 29.57 -8.87 2.44
CA ASP A 89 30.98 -9.13 2.14
C ASP A 89 31.25 -9.11 0.64
N ASP A 90 30.56 -9.98 -0.11
CA ASP A 90 30.64 -10.06 -1.57
C ASP A 90 29.27 -9.78 -2.20
N VAL A 91 29.17 -8.60 -2.79
CA VAL A 91 27.96 -8.13 -3.47
C VAL A 91 27.66 -8.98 -4.71
N ARG A 92 28.67 -9.44 -5.45
CA ARG A 92 28.48 -10.21 -6.69
C ARG A 92 27.94 -11.61 -6.41
N ALA A 93 28.43 -12.26 -5.36
CA ALA A 93 27.92 -13.56 -4.91
C ALA A 93 26.45 -13.49 -4.46
N THR A 94 26.01 -12.32 -3.99
CA THR A 94 24.67 -12.08 -3.46
C THR A 94 23.62 -11.80 -4.56
N GLN A 95 24.04 -11.31 -5.75
CA GLN A 95 23.14 -10.99 -6.87
C GLN A 95 22.59 -12.22 -7.60
N GLY A 96 23.31 -13.35 -7.59
CA GLY A 96 22.88 -14.58 -8.27
C GLY A 96 21.89 -15.44 -7.47
N GLN A 97 21.44 -14.96 -6.31
CA GLN A 97 20.55 -15.69 -5.41
C GLN A 97 19.11 -15.22 -5.59
N ASP A 98 18.15 -16.14 -5.56
CA ASP A 98 16.71 -15.84 -5.64
C ASP A 98 16.25 -14.93 -4.49
N SER A 99 16.89 -15.04 -3.32
CA SER A 99 16.67 -14.15 -2.18
C SER A 99 17.99 -13.63 -1.60
N PRO A 100 18.48 -12.49 -2.12
CA PRO A 100 19.73 -11.88 -1.68
C PRO A 100 19.73 -11.55 -0.18
N LEU A 101 18.60 -11.05 0.33
CA LEU A 101 18.45 -10.67 1.74
C LEU A 101 18.56 -11.87 2.68
N ILE A 102 17.89 -12.99 2.36
CA ILE A 102 17.92 -14.21 3.17
C ILE A 102 19.35 -14.76 3.21
N SER A 103 20.03 -14.76 2.06
CA SER A 103 21.41 -15.23 1.93
C SER A 103 22.38 -14.46 2.82
N VAL A 104 22.28 -13.13 2.83
CA VAL A 104 23.11 -12.26 3.68
C VAL A 104 22.82 -12.48 5.16
N LEU A 105 21.54 -12.59 5.54
CA LEU A 105 21.16 -12.86 6.92
C LEU A 105 21.65 -14.24 7.40
N GLN A 106 21.59 -15.25 6.53
CA GLN A 106 22.09 -16.58 6.82
C GLN A 106 23.60 -16.59 7.05
N GLN A 107 24.37 -15.90 6.18
CA GLN A 107 25.82 -15.80 6.30
C GLN A 107 26.26 -15.09 7.58
N ARG A 108 25.52 -14.06 8.02
CA ARG A 108 25.89 -13.26 9.19
C ARG A 108 25.43 -13.82 10.52
N PHE A 109 24.20 -14.33 10.59
CA PHE A 109 23.58 -14.72 11.86
C PHE A 109 23.40 -16.24 12.01
N GLY A 110 23.69 -17.01 10.96
CA GLY A 110 23.51 -18.45 10.94
C GLY A 110 22.04 -18.88 10.80
N PRO A 111 21.81 -20.20 10.61
CA PRO A 111 20.48 -20.73 10.27
C PRO A 111 19.45 -20.59 11.40
N HIS A 112 19.87 -20.69 12.66
CA HIS A 112 18.96 -20.61 13.82
C HIS A 112 18.32 -19.22 13.97
N TRP A 113 19.13 -18.17 13.83
CA TRP A 113 18.64 -16.79 13.95
C TRP A 113 17.85 -16.37 12.71
N LEU A 114 18.24 -16.85 11.53
CA LEU A 114 17.46 -16.70 10.31
C LEU A 114 16.06 -17.31 10.48
N LEU A 115 15.96 -18.54 10.99
CA LEU A 115 14.67 -19.20 11.20
C LEU A 115 13.77 -18.38 12.15
N ALA A 116 14.32 -17.91 13.27
CA ALA A 116 13.58 -17.06 14.21
C ALA A 116 13.09 -15.77 13.52
N ALA A 117 13.93 -15.11 12.72
CA ALA A 117 13.56 -13.94 11.95
C ALA A 117 12.45 -14.23 10.93
N LEU A 118 12.54 -15.35 10.21
CA LEU A 118 11.53 -15.77 9.22
C LEU A 118 10.18 -16.08 9.89
N VAL A 119 10.17 -16.66 11.09
CA VAL A 119 8.93 -16.87 11.86
C VAL A 119 8.28 -15.54 12.21
N VAL A 120 9.06 -14.56 12.69
CA VAL A 120 8.55 -13.22 13.00
C VAL A 120 7.99 -12.54 11.74
N VAL A 121 8.70 -12.64 10.61
CA VAL A 121 8.24 -12.12 9.32
C VAL A 121 6.93 -12.80 8.89
N ALA A 122 6.81 -14.12 9.02
CA ALA A 122 5.60 -14.85 8.67
C ALA A 122 4.39 -14.42 9.51
N VAL A 123 4.57 -14.26 10.83
CA VAL A 123 3.52 -13.75 11.73
C VAL A 123 3.14 -12.32 11.37
N SER A 124 4.12 -11.48 11.04
CA SER A 124 3.89 -10.09 10.62
C SER A 124 3.09 -9.99 9.32
N ILE A 125 3.45 -10.80 8.30
CA ILE A 125 2.71 -10.88 7.03
C ILE A 125 1.29 -11.37 7.27
N PHE A 126 1.11 -12.36 8.13
CA PHE A 126 -0.23 -12.87 8.48
C PHE A 126 -1.08 -11.81 9.18
N ALA A 127 -0.52 -11.07 10.14
CA ALA A 127 -1.19 -9.96 10.79
C ALA A 127 -1.58 -8.86 9.80
N CYS A 128 -0.68 -8.52 8.87
CA CYS A 128 -0.94 -7.57 7.79
C CYS A 128 -2.11 -8.03 6.90
N ALA A 129 -2.11 -9.30 6.49
CA ALA A 129 -3.17 -9.87 5.65
C ALA A 129 -4.55 -9.80 6.33
N ILE A 130 -4.63 -10.09 7.64
CA ILE A 130 -5.87 -9.93 8.41
C ILE A 130 -6.31 -8.47 8.42
N ALA A 131 -5.38 -7.54 8.68
CA ALA A 131 -5.68 -6.11 8.70
C ALA A 131 -6.20 -5.62 7.34
N SER A 132 -5.56 -6.00 6.23
CA SER A 132 -5.99 -5.65 4.88
C SER A 132 -7.36 -6.25 4.54
N MET A 133 -7.63 -7.49 4.95
CA MET A 133 -8.94 -8.11 4.73
C MET A 133 -10.04 -7.40 5.52
N ALA A 134 -9.73 -6.99 6.74
CA ALA A 134 -10.65 -6.22 7.57
C ALA A 134 -10.93 -4.83 6.94
N ALA A 135 -9.90 -4.09 6.54
CA ALA A 135 -10.04 -2.79 5.86
C ALA A 135 -10.86 -2.90 4.55
N ALA A 136 -10.51 -3.85 3.68
CA ALA A 136 -11.23 -4.07 2.42
C ALA A 136 -12.71 -4.42 2.64
N SER A 137 -13.02 -5.25 3.63
CA SER A 137 -14.42 -5.60 3.94
C SER A 137 -15.23 -4.41 4.45
N ARG A 138 -14.62 -3.49 5.21
CA ARG A 138 -15.27 -2.26 5.69
C ARG A 138 -15.50 -1.25 4.58
N LEU A 139 -14.53 -1.08 3.69
CA LEU A 139 -14.70 -0.25 2.49
C LEU A 139 -15.81 -0.78 1.59
N LEU A 140 -15.86 -2.10 1.38
CA LEU A 140 -16.92 -2.73 0.60
C LEU A 140 -18.29 -2.57 1.28
N PHE A 141 -18.33 -2.72 2.60
CA PHE A 141 -19.53 -2.51 3.39
C PHE A 141 -20.03 -1.06 3.32
N SER A 142 -19.17 -0.06 3.50
CA SER A 142 -19.55 1.36 3.44
C SER A 142 -20.08 1.75 2.06
N LEU A 143 -19.41 1.33 0.99
CA LEU A 143 -19.88 1.52 -0.39
C LEU A 143 -21.22 0.82 -0.65
N SER A 144 -21.44 -0.35 -0.05
CA SER A 144 -22.71 -1.07 -0.17
C SER A 144 -23.85 -0.41 0.61
N ARG A 145 -23.56 0.18 1.79
CA ARG A 145 -24.52 0.94 2.59
C ARG A 145 -25.02 2.17 1.84
N ASP A 146 -24.12 2.82 1.11
CA ASP A 146 -24.44 4.01 0.30
C ASP A 146 -25.03 3.64 -1.07
N GLY A 147 -25.40 2.38 -1.29
CA GLY A 147 -26.07 1.91 -2.51
C GLY A 147 -25.19 1.91 -3.77
N MET A 148 -23.89 2.17 -3.64
CA MET A 148 -22.97 2.36 -4.77
C MET A 148 -22.63 1.07 -5.53
N LEU A 149 -22.86 -0.10 -4.90
CA LEU A 149 -22.48 -1.40 -5.46
C LEU A 149 -23.68 -2.19 -6.02
N PRO A 150 -23.46 -3.02 -7.06
CA PRO A 150 -24.42 -4.06 -7.44
C PRO A 150 -24.53 -5.08 -6.31
N GLY A 151 -25.75 -5.50 -5.96
CA GLY A 151 -25.96 -6.38 -4.80
C GLY A 151 -25.76 -5.70 -3.43
N ALA A 152 -25.75 -4.37 -3.39
CA ALA A 152 -25.60 -3.56 -2.16
C ALA A 152 -26.45 -4.08 -0.98
N ARG A 153 -27.71 -4.47 -1.20
CA ARG A 153 -28.61 -5.01 -0.15
C ARG A 153 -28.15 -6.31 0.49
N TRP A 154 -27.31 -7.09 -0.17
CA TRP A 154 -26.73 -8.32 0.37
C TRP A 154 -25.39 -8.03 1.06
N LEU A 155 -24.57 -7.16 0.46
CA LEU A 155 -23.27 -6.76 0.99
C LEU A 155 -23.36 -5.88 2.25
N SER A 156 -24.43 -5.08 2.38
CA SER A 156 -24.67 -4.21 3.53
C SER A 156 -25.33 -4.92 4.72
N ARG A 157 -25.54 -6.24 4.65
CA ARG A 157 -26.09 -6.99 5.78
C ARG A 157 -25.02 -7.23 6.84
N ILE A 158 -25.31 -6.79 8.05
CA ILE A 158 -24.51 -7.06 9.23
C ILE A 158 -25.04 -8.32 9.92
N ASP A 159 -24.14 -9.20 10.36
CA ASP A 159 -24.50 -10.33 11.21
C ASP A 159 -24.96 -9.84 12.60
N PRO A 160 -26.19 -10.18 13.07
CA PRO A 160 -26.73 -9.67 14.33
C PRO A 160 -25.92 -10.08 15.57
N HIS A 161 -25.20 -11.20 15.52
CA HIS A 161 -24.48 -11.73 16.67
C HIS A 161 -23.03 -11.26 16.75
N ARG A 162 -22.40 -11.03 15.59
CA ARG A 162 -20.98 -10.66 15.51
C ARG A 162 -20.75 -9.20 15.15
N SER A 163 -21.79 -8.44 14.83
CA SER A 163 -21.73 -7.05 14.37
C SER A 163 -20.72 -6.82 13.23
N THR A 164 -20.44 -7.86 12.44
CA THR A 164 -19.46 -7.84 11.34
C THR A 164 -20.17 -8.06 10.00
N PRO A 165 -19.69 -7.42 8.92
CA PRO A 165 -20.28 -7.57 7.58
C PRO A 165 -19.81 -8.88 6.94
N ARG A 166 -20.35 -10.02 7.39
CA ARG A 166 -19.94 -11.37 6.96
C ARG A 166 -19.94 -11.54 5.44
N ASN A 167 -20.96 -11.02 4.76
CA ASN A 167 -21.09 -11.15 3.31
C ASN A 167 -19.99 -10.39 2.56
N ALA A 168 -19.61 -9.21 3.05
CA ALA A 168 -18.50 -8.44 2.50
C ALA A 168 -17.17 -9.19 2.68
N VAL A 169 -16.93 -9.75 3.88
CA VAL A 169 -15.72 -10.54 4.17
C VAL A 169 -15.61 -11.76 3.24
N ILE A 170 -16.71 -12.51 3.06
CA ILE A 170 -16.72 -13.69 2.17
C ILE A 170 -16.43 -13.28 0.73
N LEU A 171 -17.02 -12.17 0.24
CA LEU A 171 -16.78 -11.72 -1.12
C LEU A 171 -15.31 -11.33 -1.32
N VAL A 172 -14.72 -10.56 -0.39
CA VAL A 172 -13.31 -10.19 -0.46
C VAL A 172 -12.43 -11.44 -0.46
N TRP A 173 -12.69 -12.39 0.45
CA TRP A 173 -11.92 -13.63 0.53
C TRP A 173 -12.00 -14.47 -0.76
N LEU A 174 -13.19 -14.65 -1.31
CA LEU A 174 -13.38 -15.39 -2.57
C LEU A 174 -12.68 -14.70 -3.74
N LEU A 175 -12.80 -13.38 -3.85
CA LEU A 175 -12.19 -12.61 -4.93
C LEU A 175 -10.67 -12.63 -4.84
N SER A 176 -10.11 -12.39 -3.65
CA SER A 176 -8.66 -12.47 -3.41
C SER A 176 -8.13 -13.87 -3.72
N THR A 177 -8.82 -14.92 -3.29
CA THR A 177 -8.43 -16.32 -3.57
C THR A 177 -8.48 -16.63 -5.06
N ALA A 178 -9.54 -16.21 -5.75
CA ALA A 178 -9.67 -16.40 -7.20
C ALA A 178 -8.54 -15.70 -7.97
N ILE A 179 -8.21 -14.46 -7.61
CA ILE A 179 -7.11 -13.70 -8.26
C ILE A 179 -5.78 -14.44 -8.08
N VAL A 180 -5.47 -14.90 -6.87
CA VAL A 180 -4.24 -15.66 -6.60
C VAL A 180 -4.17 -16.95 -7.41
N LEU A 181 -5.27 -17.71 -7.47
CA LEU A 181 -5.34 -18.99 -8.18
C LEU A 181 -5.30 -18.86 -9.71
N LEU A 182 -5.85 -17.76 -10.25
CA LEU A 182 -5.89 -17.48 -11.69
C LEU A 182 -4.55 -16.94 -12.20
N LEU A 183 -3.94 -15.99 -11.49
CA LEU A 183 -2.71 -15.34 -11.95
C LEU A 183 -1.45 -16.15 -11.65
N ARG A 184 -1.40 -16.86 -10.50
CA ARG A 184 -0.26 -17.70 -10.05
C ARG A 184 1.12 -17.03 -10.14
N GLN A 185 1.14 -15.70 -10.11
CA GLN A 185 2.33 -14.86 -10.30
C GLN A 185 2.28 -13.75 -9.26
N THR A 186 3.09 -13.89 -8.20
CA THR A 186 3.10 -12.94 -7.07
C THR A 186 3.59 -11.56 -7.48
N ASP A 187 4.53 -11.49 -8.43
CA ASP A 187 5.13 -10.23 -8.88
C ASP A 187 4.15 -9.38 -9.69
N LEU A 188 3.28 -10.03 -10.47
CA LEU A 188 2.20 -9.36 -11.18
C LEU A 188 1.14 -8.83 -10.20
N ILE A 189 0.74 -9.65 -9.23
CA ILE A 189 -0.26 -9.28 -8.23
C ILE A 189 0.24 -8.10 -7.39
N SER A 190 1.48 -8.15 -6.90
CA SER A 190 2.07 -7.08 -6.10
C SER A 190 2.17 -5.78 -6.91
N SER A 191 2.63 -5.84 -8.16
CA SER A 191 2.74 -4.68 -9.04
C SER A 191 1.39 -4.01 -9.32
N VAL A 192 0.38 -4.79 -9.71
CA VAL A 192 -0.97 -4.24 -9.99
C VAL A 192 -1.61 -3.67 -8.72
N SER A 193 -1.46 -4.36 -7.59
CA SER A 193 -2.00 -3.88 -6.31
C SER A 193 -1.34 -2.57 -5.85
N ALA A 194 -0.02 -2.44 -6.03
CA ALA A 194 0.72 -1.22 -5.70
C ALA A 194 0.23 -0.03 -6.51
N VAL A 195 0.09 -0.20 -7.83
CA VAL A 195 -0.42 0.86 -8.72
C VAL A 195 -1.85 1.25 -8.34
N ALA A 196 -2.72 0.27 -8.06
CA ALA A 196 -4.09 0.53 -7.60
C ALA A 196 -4.13 1.33 -6.28
N GLY A 197 -3.26 1.00 -5.32
CA GLY A 197 -3.12 1.74 -4.06
C GLY A 197 -2.70 3.19 -4.27
N TYR A 198 -1.67 3.44 -5.08
CA TYR A 198 -1.21 4.81 -5.37
C TYR A 198 -2.22 5.64 -6.16
N LEU A 199 -2.98 5.01 -7.07
CA LEU A 199 -4.11 5.67 -7.73
C LEU A 199 -5.22 6.03 -6.73
N GLY A 200 -5.48 5.16 -5.75
CA GLY A 200 -6.38 5.45 -4.63
C GLY A 200 -5.94 6.67 -3.84
N TYR A 201 -4.66 6.75 -3.47
CA TYR A 201 -4.11 7.93 -2.78
C TYR A 201 -4.21 9.20 -3.62
N ALA A 202 -3.86 9.13 -4.91
CA ALA A 202 -3.99 10.26 -5.82
C ALA A 202 -5.45 10.74 -5.90
N GLY A 203 -6.41 9.80 -5.95
CA GLY A 203 -7.84 10.09 -5.92
C GLY A 203 -8.30 10.78 -4.63
N ILE A 204 -7.87 10.30 -3.47
CA ILE A 204 -8.19 10.90 -2.16
C ILE A 204 -7.61 12.32 -2.07
N ILE A 205 -6.35 12.52 -2.46
CA ILE A 205 -5.68 13.83 -2.42
C ILE A 205 -6.37 14.80 -3.37
N LEU A 206 -6.72 14.35 -4.58
CA LEU A 206 -7.44 15.16 -5.56
C LEU A 206 -8.84 15.54 -5.06
N ALA A 207 -9.60 14.58 -4.52
CA ALA A 207 -10.91 14.83 -3.94
C ALA A 207 -10.83 15.85 -2.81
N ALA A 208 -9.82 15.74 -1.94
CA ALA A 208 -9.57 16.73 -0.92
C ALA A 208 -9.30 18.10 -1.56
N LEU A 209 -8.40 18.20 -2.54
CA LEU A 209 -8.04 19.47 -3.20
C LEU A 209 -9.28 20.17 -3.79
N LEU A 210 -10.17 19.39 -4.38
CA LEU A 210 -11.45 19.87 -4.93
C LEU A 210 -12.43 20.32 -3.84
N ALA A 211 -12.38 19.72 -2.64
CA ALA A 211 -13.24 20.08 -1.51
C ALA A 211 -12.89 21.41 -0.84
N GLY A 212 -11.72 22.00 -1.16
CA GLY A 212 -11.31 23.32 -0.67
C GLY A 212 -10.02 23.33 0.17
N PRO A 213 -9.67 24.49 0.75
CA PRO A 213 -8.43 24.68 1.49
C PRO A 213 -8.45 23.91 2.81
N LEU A 214 -7.38 23.16 3.08
CA LEU A 214 -7.21 22.40 4.31
C LEU A 214 -6.26 23.16 5.26
N VAL A 215 -6.75 23.51 6.45
CA VAL A 215 -5.96 24.17 7.50
C VAL A 215 -5.85 23.24 8.70
N ILE A 216 -4.62 22.84 9.03
CA ILE A 216 -4.33 22.05 10.23
C ILE A 216 -3.36 22.87 11.08
N ALA A 217 -3.69 23.04 12.37
CA ALA A 217 -2.86 23.81 13.32
C ALA A 217 -2.47 25.22 12.83
N GLY A 218 -3.37 25.89 12.08
CA GLY A 218 -3.14 27.23 11.55
C GLY A 218 -2.35 27.30 10.24
N ALA A 219 -1.80 26.19 9.74
CA ALA A 219 -1.08 26.14 8.47
C ALA A 219 -1.98 25.65 7.33
N ARG A 220 -2.00 26.39 6.21
CA ARG A 220 -2.59 25.92 4.95
C ARG A 220 -1.66 24.89 4.32
N LEU A 221 -2.21 23.73 3.99
CA LEU A 221 -1.44 22.59 3.46
C LEU A 221 -1.57 22.43 1.94
N ASP A 222 -2.08 23.44 1.23
CA ASP A 222 -2.40 23.32 -0.20
C ASP A 222 -1.17 23.00 -1.07
N SER A 223 -0.02 23.64 -0.81
CA SER A 223 1.24 23.33 -1.50
C SER A 223 1.73 21.91 -1.21
N LEU A 224 1.57 21.44 0.03
CA LEU A 224 1.97 20.08 0.44
C LEU A 224 1.08 19.02 -0.23
N ARG A 225 -0.21 19.31 -0.41
CA ARG A 225 -1.17 18.43 -1.07
C ARG A 225 -0.87 18.28 -2.56
N TRP A 226 -0.52 19.38 -3.25
CA TRP A 226 -0.06 19.32 -4.63
C TRP A 226 1.25 18.53 -4.76
N LEU A 227 2.21 18.75 -3.85
CA LEU A 227 3.44 17.96 -3.82
C LEU A 227 3.16 16.47 -3.62
N ALA A 228 2.25 16.13 -2.70
CA ALA A 228 1.84 14.74 -2.44
C ALA A 228 1.14 14.11 -3.66
N LEU A 229 0.30 14.87 -4.38
CA LEU A 229 -0.34 14.41 -5.61
C LEU A 229 0.70 14.15 -6.70
N MET A 230 1.63 15.09 -6.93
CA MET A 230 2.71 14.92 -7.90
C MET A 230 3.58 13.72 -7.56
N TRP A 231 3.88 13.52 -6.28
CA TRP A 231 4.60 12.36 -5.80
C TRP A 231 3.86 11.06 -6.12
N ALA A 232 2.57 10.95 -5.74
CA ALA A 232 1.77 9.76 -6.01
C ALA A 232 1.69 9.44 -7.51
N LEU A 233 1.47 10.45 -8.36
CA LEU A 233 1.45 10.29 -9.82
C LEU A 233 2.82 9.87 -10.37
N SER A 234 3.91 10.42 -9.84
CA SER A 234 5.26 10.00 -10.22
C SER A 234 5.51 8.53 -9.87
N LEU A 235 5.00 8.05 -8.74
CA LEU A 235 5.12 6.63 -8.36
C LEU A 235 4.31 5.72 -9.30
N VAL A 236 3.09 6.12 -9.66
CA VAL A 236 2.28 5.39 -10.65
C VAL A 236 3.01 5.31 -11.99
N LEU A 237 3.58 6.42 -12.47
CA LEU A 237 4.33 6.43 -13.72
C LEU A 237 5.57 5.53 -13.64
N ALA A 238 6.33 5.61 -12.55
CA ALA A 238 7.53 4.83 -12.35
C ALA A 238 7.27 3.32 -12.19
N LEU A 239 6.09 2.91 -11.71
CA LEU A 239 5.69 1.49 -11.64
C LEU A 239 5.10 0.95 -12.95
N THR A 240 4.67 1.83 -13.88
CA THR A 240 3.97 1.41 -15.11
C THR A 240 4.82 1.57 -16.37
N VAL A 241 5.73 2.55 -16.42
CA VAL A 241 6.54 2.85 -17.62
C VAL A 241 7.69 1.87 -17.87
N PRO A 242 8.45 1.38 -16.87
CA PRO A 242 9.58 0.50 -17.15
C PRO A 242 9.10 -0.85 -17.70
N PRO A 243 9.78 -1.40 -18.73
CA PRO A 243 9.48 -2.76 -19.18
C PRO A 243 9.81 -3.74 -18.05
N THR A 244 8.85 -4.59 -17.72
CA THR A 244 8.96 -5.65 -16.72
C THR A 244 8.92 -6.98 -17.44
N ASP A 245 10.02 -7.74 -17.34
CA ASP A 245 10.10 -9.10 -17.86
C ASP A 245 9.61 -10.05 -16.76
N ILE A 246 8.34 -10.45 -16.84
CA ILE A 246 7.74 -11.41 -15.90
C ILE A 246 7.90 -12.82 -16.49
N PRO A 247 8.56 -13.76 -15.78
CA PRO A 247 8.75 -15.12 -16.26
C PRO A 247 7.42 -15.79 -16.66
N GLY A 248 7.31 -16.24 -17.91
CA GLY A 248 6.09 -16.89 -18.44
C GLY A 248 5.09 -15.96 -19.15
N TRP A 249 5.36 -14.65 -19.21
CA TRP A 249 4.56 -13.69 -19.99
C TRP A 249 5.45 -12.96 -21.01
N ASN A 250 5.09 -13.04 -22.29
CA ASN A 250 5.88 -12.45 -23.38
C ASN A 250 5.68 -10.93 -23.53
N ASP A 251 4.98 -10.30 -22.59
CA ASP A 251 4.42 -8.96 -22.72
C ASP A 251 5.11 -7.98 -21.76
N LYS A 252 6.04 -7.18 -22.28
CA LYS A 252 6.96 -6.33 -21.48
C LYS A 252 6.30 -5.22 -20.67
N TYR A 253 5.04 -4.88 -20.96
CA TYR A 253 4.30 -3.80 -20.28
C TYR A 253 3.05 -4.34 -19.57
N LEU A 254 3.10 -5.58 -19.10
CA LEU A 254 1.95 -6.25 -18.50
C LEU A 254 1.33 -5.46 -17.34
N PRO A 255 2.10 -4.86 -16.41
CA PRO A 255 1.52 -4.04 -15.33
C PRO A 255 0.79 -2.80 -15.84
N ALA A 256 1.33 -2.13 -16.87
CA ALA A 256 0.70 -0.95 -17.47
C ALA A 256 -0.61 -1.32 -18.17
N LYS A 257 -0.62 -2.39 -18.96
CA LYS A 257 -1.82 -2.88 -19.65
C LYS A 257 -2.88 -3.34 -18.66
N ALA A 258 -2.49 -4.06 -17.61
CA ALA A 258 -3.40 -4.51 -16.55
C ALA A 258 -4.01 -3.31 -15.80
N THR A 259 -3.21 -2.30 -15.50
CA THR A 259 -3.69 -1.05 -14.88
C THR A 259 -4.66 -0.30 -15.79
N ALA A 260 -4.32 -0.15 -17.07
CA ALA A 260 -5.19 0.49 -18.04
C ALA A 260 -6.53 -0.26 -18.17
N PHE A 261 -6.49 -1.59 -18.22
CA PHE A 261 -7.68 -2.43 -18.20
C PHE A 261 -8.52 -2.22 -16.94
N ALA A 262 -7.89 -2.20 -15.75
CA ALA A 262 -8.57 -1.98 -14.48
C ALA A 262 -9.24 -0.59 -14.41
N LEU A 263 -8.55 0.45 -14.88
CA LEU A 263 -9.08 1.81 -14.97
C LEU A 263 -10.24 1.92 -15.96
N MET A 264 -10.13 1.26 -17.13
CA MET A 264 -11.23 1.20 -18.11
C MET A 264 -12.44 0.45 -17.55
N ALA A 265 -12.23 -0.71 -16.92
CA ALA A 265 -13.29 -1.48 -16.27
C ALA A 265 -13.96 -0.68 -15.14
N GLY A 266 -13.17 -0.05 -14.27
CA GLY A 266 -13.68 0.82 -13.21
C GLY A 266 -14.47 2.01 -13.75
N SER A 267 -13.98 2.65 -14.81
CA SER A 267 -14.67 3.75 -15.49
C SER A 267 -15.99 3.29 -16.12
N ALA A 268 -16.00 2.11 -16.77
CA ALA A 268 -17.20 1.53 -17.34
C ALA A 268 -18.26 1.23 -16.26
N VAL A 269 -17.85 0.68 -15.11
CA VAL A 269 -18.73 0.46 -13.97
C VAL A 269 -19.27 1.79 -13.43
N TYR A 270 -18.40 2.80 -13.29
CA TYR A 270 -18.80 4.12 -12.81
C TYR A 270 -19.81 4.79 -13.75
N PHE A 271 -19.49 4.91 -15.03
CA PHE A 271 -20.35 5.60 -16.00
C PHE A 271 -21.61 4.80 -16.34
N GLY A 272 -21.53 3.47 -16.37
CA GLY A 272 -22.64 2.59 -16.74
C GLY A 272 -23.65 2.36 -15.61
N LEU A 273 -23.17 2.18 -14.36
CA LEU A 273 -24.03 1.80 -13.23
C LEU A 273 -24.10 2.90 -12.17
N ILE A 274 -22.96 3.34 -11.66
CA ILE A 274 -22.91 4.19 -10.46
C ILE A 274 -23.44 5.59 -10.76
N LYS A 275 -22.99 6.24 -11.83
CA LYS A 275 -23.41 7.59 -12.22
C LYS A 275 -24.92 7.68 -12.45
N ARG A 276 -25.51 6.64 -13.05
CA ARG A 276 -26.96 6.55 -13.23
C ARG A 276 -27.67 6.47 -11.89
N ARG A 277 -27.23 5.58 -10.99
CA ARG A 277 -27.84 5.41 -9.66
C ARG A 277 -27.68 6.63 -8.75
N ILE A 278 -26.56 7.37 -8.86
CA ILE A 278 -26.36 8.65 -8.16
C ILE A 278 -27.37 9.69 -8.67
N ARG A 279 -27.54 9.80 -9.99
CA ARG A 279 -28.55 10.72 -10.58
C ARG A 279 -29.98 10.37 -10.19
N GLU A 280 -30.28 9.09 -10.05
CA GLU A 280 -31.58 8.59 -9.61
C GLU A 280 -31.80 8.69 -8.09
N GLY A 281 -30.82 9.20 -7.31
CA GLY A 281 -30.91 9.33 -5.85
C GLY A 281 -30.87 7.99 -5.10
N LEU A 282 -30.57 6.89 -5.79
CA LEU A 282 -30.51 5.53 -5.25
C LEU A 282 -29.12 5.18 -4.67
N ALA A 283 -28.13 6.04 -4.88
CA ALA A 283 -26.77 5.86 -4.42
C ALA A 283 -26.12 7.21 -4.05
N GLY A 284 -25.25 7.18 -3.04
CA GLY A 284 -24.56 8.35 -2.51
C GLY A 284 -24.77 8.51 -1.00
N PRO A 285 -24.00 9.40 -0.35
CA PRO A 285 -24.13 9.63 1.08
C PRO A 285 -25.53 10.13 1.42
N PRO A 286 -26.08 9.79 2.60
CA PRO A 286 -27.35 10.34 3.06
C PRO A 286 -27.29 11.87 3.00
N GLN A 287 -28.23 12.51 2.30
CA GLN A 287 -28.32 13.96 2.33
C GLN A 287 -28.59 14.37 3.78
N LEU A 288 -27.65 15.12 4.37
CA LEU A 288 -27.88 15.76 5.66
C LEU A 288 -29.09 16.68 5.49
N SER A 289 -30.24 16.23 5.99
CA SER A 289 -31.41 17.09 6.11
C SER A 289 -30.99 18.30 6.92
N ASP A 290 -31.35 19.49 6.43
CA ASP A 290 -31.13 20.80 7.04
C ASP A 290 -31.90 21.00 8.37
N LYS A 291 -32.12 19.92 9.13
CA LYS A 291 -32.76 19.92 10.45
C LYS A 291 -31.72 20.12 11.54
N GLY A 292 -31.12 21.31 11.52
CA GLY A 292 -30.27 21.85 12.58
C GLY A 292 -30.87 23.05 13.32
N SER A 293 -32.14 23.41 13.05
CA SER A 293 -32.81 24.60 13.62
C SER A 293 -34.06 24.31 14.45
N GLU A 294 -34.19 23.11 15.03
CA GLU A 294 -35.19 22.87 16.08
C GLU A 294 -34.50 22.80 17.44
N THR A 295 -34.64 23.92 18.14
CA THR A 295 -34.46 24.13 19.58
C THR A 295 -34.84 22.89 20.39
N ARG A 296 -33.87 22.32 21.12
CA ARG A 296 -34.19 21.43 22.24
C ARG A 296 -34.73 22.29 23.40
N PRO A 297 -35.94 22.01 23.93
CA PRO A 297 -36.40 22.58 25.19
C PRO A 297 -35.60 22.07 26.39
#